data_AF-A0AAT9HU05-F1
#
_entry.id   AF-A0AAT9HU05-F1
#
_cell.length_a   1.000
_cell.length_b   1.000
_cell.length_c   1.000
_cell.angle_alpha   90.00
_cell.angle_beta   90.00
_cell.angle_gamma   90.00
#
_symmetry.space_group_name_H-M   'P 1'
#
loop_
_entity.id
_entity.type
_entity.pdbx_description
1 polymer ?
#
loop_
_entity_poly.entity_id
_entity_poly.type
_entity_poly.pdbx_seq_one_letter_code
_entity_poly.pdbx_strand_id
1 'polypeptide(L)'
;MTTPRTEHLVLTGVLTAGEAAATVAGILAVQRKDGAIPWFRGHHLDPWDHVEAAMALDSAGEHQAAERAYLWLARHQLADGSWYAAYADGDPLDVTDRGRETNFVAYIAVGVWHHYLSTGDDTFLDRMWPVVYAAVEFVLRLQQAGGQIGWRRDDDGTPTEDALLTGSSSVHHALRCALAIAEQREEPQPDWELAVGALRHAIRQHPERFLDKDRYSMDWYYPVLGGALTDAEAKGRIEEGWDRFVVPGLGVRCVVPNPWVTGGESAELALALWAMGESDRALEVLQSIRHLRDPETGLYWTGYVFDDDAVWPRELTSWTAGSLLLAVAALGGHEATCAVFGGEHLPRGWTRTAALESRVRVVRGCSRPRGGATYRHSPAPLEVGPPDRRERARGTARPAPDYPQPPTPGRPVSMAAQPAGHGVADEQIDDRGEPVAGDHPRPRLVEGEQVTRPACQPVGHVVDELHQVVGPVGVQQIHQNPQSENDGHDVRDHRDDRPRGVGMRAISRGHAFRLAPELRFKPRTSGTGTEVQRRVNSSRHASGPRSR
;
A
#
# COMPACT_ATOMS: atom_id res chain seq x y z
N MET A 1 -36.40 -8.50 4.97
CA MET A 1 -35.70 -8.24 6.23
C MET A 1 -34.28 -7.91 5.83
N THR A 2 -33.88 -6.65 5.96
CA THR A 2 -32.49 -6.23 5.72
C THR A 2 -31.65 -6.83 6.84
N THR A 3 -30.76 -7.74 6.49
CA THR A 3 -29.69 -8.25 7.32
C THR A 3 -29.04 -7.08 8.07
N PRO A 4 -28.93 -7.10 9.41
CA PRO A 4 -28.20 -6.08 10.16
C PRO A 4 -26.83 -5.81 9.52
N ARG A 5 -26.49 -4.51 9.38
CA ARG A 5 -25.33 -4.02 8.62
C ARG A 5 -23.97 -4.60 9.03
N THR A 6 -23.89 -5.26 10.19
CA THR A 6 -22.67 -5.79 10.79
C THR A 6 -22.69 -7.31 10.99
N GLU A 7 -23.64 -8.07 10.44
CA GLU A 7 -23.67 -9.53 10.64
C GLU A 7 -22.40 -10.22 10.11
N HIS A 8 -21.86 -9.75 9.00
CA HIS A 8 -20.57 -10.23 8.45
C HIS A 8 -19.35 -9.83 9.29
N LEU A 9 -19.54 -8.96 10.29
CA LEU A 9 -18.49 -8.53 11.23
C LEU A 9 -18.58 -9.25 12.58
N VAL A 10 -19.37 -10.32 12.67
CA VAL A 10 -19.46 -11.16 13.88
C VAL A 10 -18.73 -12.46 13.64
N LEU A 11 -17.75 -12.75 14.49
CA LEU A 11 -16.95 -13.97 14.41
C LEU A 11 -16.72 -14.54 15.80
N THR A 12 -17.25 -15.73 16.05
CA THR A 12 -17.21 -16.39 17.36
C THR A 12 -15.79 -16.50 17.89
N GLY A 13 -15.60 -16.02 19.12
CA GLY A 13 -14.30 -16.04 19.79
C GLY A 13 -13.34 -14.94 19.33
N VAL A 14 -13.71 -14.10 18.36
CA VAL A 14 -12.93 -12.94 17.87
C VAL A 14 -13.65 -11.62 18.16
N LEU A 15 -14.85 -11.45 17.60
CA LEU A 15 -15.58 -10.18 17.63
C LEU A 15 -17.08 -10.43 17.75
N THR A 16 -17.69 -9.93 18.83
CA THR A 16 -19.16 -9.89 18.99
C THR A 16 -19.77 -8.73 18.20
N ALA A 17 -21.09 -8.76 17.97
CA ALA A 17 -21.79 -7.66 17.29
C ALA A 17 -21.60 -6.29 17.99
N GLY A 18 -21.59 -6.27 19.33
CA GLY A 18 -21.36 -5.06 20.10
C GLY A 18 -19.91 -4.55 19.99
N GLU A 19 -18.94 -5.45 20.02
CA GLU A 19 -17.52 -5.09 19.82
C GLU A 19 -17.24 -4.62 18.40
N ALA A 20 -17.88 -5.21 17.39
CA ALA A 20 -17.82 -4.77 16.01
C ALA A 20 -18.36 -3.35 15.85
N ALA A 21 -19.57 -3.08 16.38
CA ALA A 21 -20.15 -1.73 16.37
C ALA A 21 -19.26 -0.70 17.07
N ALA A 22 -18.64 -1.07 18.20
CA ALA A 22 -17.70 -0.19 18.91
C ALA A 22 -16.43 0.08 18.09
N THR A 23 -15.88 -0.93 17.41
CA THR A 23 -14.69 -0.77 16.56
C THR A 23 -14.98 0.17 15.38
N VAL A 24 -16.13 -0.01 14.72
CA VAL A 24 -16.60 0.87 13.63
C VAL A 24 -16.79 2.30 14.14
N ALA A 25 -17.42 2.47 15.31
CA ALA A 25 -17.57 3.78 15.94
C ALA A 25 -16.21 4.44 16.27
N GLY A 26 -15.21 3.64 16.66
CA GLY A 26 -13.84 4.11 16.87
C GLY A 26 -13.22 4.69 15.60
N ILE A 27 -13.31 3.99 14.46
CA ILE A 27 -12.81 4.49 13.17
C ILE A 27 -13.57 5.76 12.75
N LEU A 28 -14.90 5.79 12.91
CA LEU A 28 -15.71 7.00 12.63
C LEU A 28 -15.32 8.18 13.53
N ALA A 29 -14.96 7.94 14.79
CA ALA A 29 -14.50 8.97 15.70
C ALA A 29 -13.11 9.52 15.34
N VAL A 30 -12.28 8.72 14.66
CA VAL A 30 -10.99 9.14 14.09
C VAL A 30 -11.17 9.92 12.78
N GLN A 31 -12.17 9.58 11.97
CA GLN A 31 -12.44 10.29 10.71
C GLN A 31 -12.74 11.79 10.93
N ARG A 32 -12.13 12.66 10.12
CA ARG A 32 -12.37 14.11 10.05
C ARG A 32 -13.59 14.41 9.17
N LYS A 33 -14.16 15.60 9.34
CA LYS A 33 -15.37 16.03 8.60
C LYS A 33 -15.17 16.10 7.09
N ASP A 34 -13.94 16.35 6.64
CA ASP A 34 -13.57 16.39 5.23
C ASP A 34 -13.30 15.00 4.63
N GLY A 35 -13.34 13.93 5.44
CA GLY A 35 -13.12 12.55 5.01
C GLY A 35 -11.73 11.99 5.33
N ALA A 36 -10.77 12.80 5.80
CA ALA A 36 -9.47 12.30 6.23
C ALA A 36 -9.61 11.30 7.39
N ILE A 37 -8.91 10.17 7.32
CA ILE A 37 -8.81 9.17 8.39
C ILE A 37 -7.32 9.05 8.72
N PRO A 38 -6.81 9.77 9.73
CA PRO A 38 -5.41 9.66 10.14
C PRO A 38 -5.14 8.35 10.87
N TRP A 39 -3.87 7.96 10.96
CA TRP A 39 -3.36 6.82 11.74
C TRP A 39 -3.97 6.78 13.15
N PHE A 40 -3.97 7.92 13.83
CA PHE A 40 -4.85 8.26 14.96
C PHE A 40 -4.94 9.78 15.07
N ARG A 41 -5.86 10.28 15.90
CA ARG A 41 -6.04 11.74 16.11
C ARG A 41 -4.74 12.40 16.58
N GLY A 42 -4.29 13.43 15.86
CA GLY A 42 -3.07 14.18 16.12
C GLY A 42 -1.80 13.58 15.49
N HIS A 43 -1.92 12.56 14.64
CA HIS A 43 -0.78 11.93 13.96
C HIS A 43 -0.79 12.18 12.44
N HIS A 44 -0.05 11.41 11.64
CA HIS A 44 -0.13 11.50 10.20
C HIS A 44 -1.33 10.74 9.61
N LEU A 45 -1.66 11.07 8.37
CA LEU A 45 -2.45 10.28 7.43
C LEU A 45 -1.53 9.90 6.28
N ASP A 46 -1.41 8.62 5.98
CA ASP A 46 -0.87 8.10 4.73
C ASP A 46 -2.02 7.52 3.86
N PRO A 47 -1.87 7.50 2.53
CA PRO A 47 -2.92 6.99 1.64
C PRO A 47 -3.24 5.49 1.78
N TRP A 48 -2.31 4.65 2.24
CA TRP A 48 -2.56 3.20 2.36
C TRP A 48 -3.56 2.96 3.49
N ASP A 49 -3.21 3.38 4.69
CA ASP A 49 -3.99 3.13 5.90
C ASP A 49 -5.35 3.84 5.84
N HIS A 50 -5.37 5.00 5.18
CA HIS A 50 -6.59 5.73 4.86
C HIS A 50 -7.58 4.90 4.03
N VAL A 51 -7.11 4.27 2.96
CA VAL A 51 -7.92 3.40 2.10
C VAL A 51 -8.35 2.14 2.85
N GLU A 52 -7.48 1.55 3.66
CA GLU A 52 -7.80 0.36 4.43
C GLU A 52 -8.94 0.60 5.44
N ALA A 53 -8.85 1.72 6.18
CA ALA A 53 -9.91 2.15 7.07
C ALA A 53 -11.22 2.47 6.32
N ALA A 54 -11.14 3.03 5.10
CA ALA A 54 -12.32 3.28 4.27
C ALA A 54 -13.02 1.97 3.85
N MET A 55 -12.28 0.95 3.41
CA MET A 55 -12.83 -0.37 3.09
C MET A 55 -13.47 -1.06 4.30
N ALA A 56 -12.90 -0.87 5.49
CA ALA A 56 -13.49 -1.37 6.73
C ALA A 56 -14.84 -0.69 7.05
N LEU A 57 -14.96 0.62 6.83
CA LEU A 57 -16.22 1.35 6.95
C LEU A 57 -17.25 0.86 5.91
N ASP A 58 -16.83 0.61 4.67
CA ASP A 58 -17.70 0.02 3.66
C ASP A 58 -18.23 -1.36 4.07
N SER A 59 -17.35 -2.22 4.59
CA SER A 59 -17.72 -3.56 5.07
C SER A 59 -18.69 -3.53 6.27
N ALA A 60 -18.77 -2.40 6.98
CA ALA A 60 -19.71 -2.15 8.05
C ALA A 60 -21.03 -1.48 7.60
N GLY A 61 -21.17 -1.19 6.30
CA GLY A 61 -22.32 -0.47 5.73
C GLY A 61 -22.27 1.05 5.92
N GLU A 62 -21.13 1.61 6.32
CA GLU A 62 -20.89 3.06 6.49
C GLU A 62 -20.40 3.70 5.17
N HIS A 63 -21.09 3.40 4.07
CA HIS A 63 -20.69 3.76 2.71
C HIS A 63 -20.50 5.27 2.50
N GLN A 64 -21.31 6.11 3.14
CA GLN A 64 -21.15 7.56 3.05
C GLN A 64 -19.87 8.04 3.74
N ALA A 65 -19.43 7.36 4.80
CA ALA A 65 -18.17 7.67 5.46
C ALA A 65 -16.98 7.21 4.61
N ALA A 66 -17.06 6.03 4.02
CA ALA A 66 -16.07 5.54 3.07
C ALA A 66 -15.96 6.42 1.82
N GLU A 67 -17.08 6.82 1.20
CA GLU A 67 -17.08 7.72 0.03
C GLU A 67 -16.36 9.05 0.35
N ARG A 68 -16.58 9.64 1.53
CA ARG A 68 -15.87 10.86 1.93
C ARG A 68 -14.36 10.67 1.98
N ALA A 69 -13.88 9.50 2.39
CA ALA A 69 -12.46 9.16 2.38
C ALA A 69 -11.93 9.12 0.93
N TYR A 70 -12.56 8.38 0.03
CA TYR A 70 -12.13 8.35 -1.37
C TYR A 70 -12.18 9.73 -2.05
N LEU A 71 -13.19 10.54 -1.74
CA LEU A 71 -13.29 11.91 -2.23
C LEU A 71 -12.21 12.83 -1.63
N TRP A 72 -11.72 12.54 -0.42
CA TRP A 72 -10.56 13.26 0.13
C TRP A 72 -9.32 12.99 -0.71
N LEU A 73 -9.05 11.72 -1.07
CA LEU A 73 -7.93 11.38 -1.95
C LEU A 73 -8.10 12.04 -3.33
N ALA A 74 -9.29 12.00 -3.92
CA ALA A 74 -9.56 12.66 -5.20
C ALA A 74 -9.26 14.18 -5.18
N ARG A 75 -9.56 14.88 -4.08
CA ARG A 75 -9.30 16.33 -3.95
C ARG A 75 -7.83 16.67 -3.73
N HIS A 76 -7.05 15.75 -3.16
CA HIS A 76 -5.65 15.98 -2.80
C HIS A 76 -4.66 15.22 -3.68
N GLN A 77 -5.12 14.62 -4.78
CA GLN A 77 -4.25 13.99 -5.77
C GLN A 77 -3.36 15.04 -6.43
N LEU A 78 -2.05 14.75 -6.50
CA LEU A 78 -1.06 15.58 -7.14
C LEU A 78 -1.22 15.53 -8.66
N ALA A 79 -0.65 16.54 -9.34
CA ALA A 79 -0.75 16.65 -10.80
C ALA A 79 -0.12 15.47 -11.57
N ASP A 80 0.80 14.72 -10.95
CA ASP A 80 1.40 13.52 -11.54
C ASP A 80 0.60 12.24 -11.28
N GLY A 81 -0.54 12.33 -10.58
CA GLY A 81 -1.42 11.21 -10.23
C GLY A 81 -1.13 10.56 -8.87
N SER A 82 -0.10 11.01 -8.17
CA SER A 82 0.29 10.46 -6.86
C SER A 82 -0.31 11.22 -5.68
N TRP A 83 0.01 10.76 -4.48
CA TRP A 83 -0.12 11.48 -3.21
C TRP A 83 1.23 11.46 -2.51
N TYR A 84 1.42 12.42 -1.60
CA TYR A 84 2.53 12.35 -0.66
C TYR A 84 2.33 11.18 0.30
N ALA A 85 3.44 10.68 0.84
CA ALA A 85 3.42 9.51 1.68
C ALA A 85 2.81 9.79 3.05
N ALA A 86 2.88 11.04 3.56
CA ALA A 86 2.23 11.40 4.81
C ALA A 86 1.81 12.88 4.88
N TYR A 87 0.64 13.12 5.47
CA TYR A 87 0.03 14.43 5.74
C TYR A 87 -0.25 14.57 7.25
N ALA A 88 -0.13 15.75 7.83
CA ALA A 88 -0.51 15.97 9.22
C ALA A 88 -2.03 15.88 9.44
N ASP A 89 -2.47 15.32 10.57
CA ASP A 89 -3.89 15.24 10.89
C ASP A 89 -4.53 16.62 11.06
N GLY A 90 -5.52 16.90 10.22
CA GLY A 90 -6.32 18.11 10.25
C GLY A 90 -5.81 19.22 9.32
N ASP A 91 -4.64 19.05 8.69
CA ASP A 91 -4.13 19.98 7.69
C ASP A 91 -3.52 19.24 6.48
N PRO A 92 -4.27 19.08 5.38
CA PRO A 92 -3.76 18.45 4.16
C PRO A 92 -2.67 19.25 3.44
N LEU A 93 -2.43 20.51 3.83
CA LEU A 93 -1.34 21.33 3.29
C LEU A 93 -0.03 21.12 4.07
N ASP A 94 -0.10 20.61 5.29
CA ASP A 94 1.07 20.26 6.11
C ASP A 94 1.52 18.82 5.79
N VAL A 95 2.41 18.71 4.82
CA VAL A 95 2.96 17.43 4.35
C VAL A 95 4.14 17.04 5.22
N THR A 96 3.99 15.94 5.95
CA THR A 96 5.01 15.43 6.91
C THR A 96 6.01 14.49 6.25
N ASP A 97 5.63 13.83 5.15
CA ASP A 97 6.57 13.13 4.27
C ASP A 97 6.22 13.34 2.79
N ARG A 98 7.16 13.90 2.04
CA ARG A 98 7.00 14.29 0.63
C ARG A 98 7.39 13.21 -0.37
N GLY A 99 7.84 12.04 0.10
CA GLY A 99 7.99 10.87 -0.74
C GLY A 99 6.67 10.48 -1.39
N ARG A 100 6.72 9.81 -2.56
CA ARG A 100 5.54 9.21 -3.18
C ARG A 100 5.77 7.74 -3.38
N GLU A 101 5.20 6.94 -2.48
CA GLU A 101 5.34 5.49 -2.48
C GLU A 101 4.35 4.83 -3.43
N THR A 102 4.84 3.94 -4.27
CA THR A 102 4.03 3.31 -5.33
C THR A 102 2.91 2.43 -4.80
N ASN A 103 3.13 1.72 -3.69
CA ASN A 103 2.12 0.95 -2.97
C ASN A 103 1.01 1.86 -2.45
N PHE A 104 1.34 2.99 -1.82
CA PHE A 104 0.35 3.93 -1.28
C PHE A 104 -0.51 4.50 -2.40
N VAL A 105 0.12 4.87 -3.51
CA VAL A 105 -0.55 5.42 -4.68
C VAL A 105 -1.45 4.38 -5.37
N ALA A 106 -0.98 3.14 -5.54
CA ALA A 106 -1.75 2.11 -6.23
C ALA A 106 -3.00 1.69 -5.45
N TYR A 107 -2.92 1.67 -4.11
CA TYR A 107 -3.93 1.02 -3.25
C TYR A 107 -5.33 1.62 -3.35
N ILE A 108 -5.47 2.87 -3.83
CA ILE A 108 -6.77 3.48 -4.16
C ILE A 108 -7.60 2.62 -5.11
N ALA A 109 -6.97 1.87 -6.02
CA ALA A 109 -7.68 0.96 -6.93
C ALA A 109 -8.39 -0.18 -6.18
N VAL A 110 -7.79 -0.68 -5.10
CA VAL A 110 -8.37 -1.72 -4.24
C VAL A 110 -9.61 -1.17 -3.54
N GLY A 111 -9.48 0.00 -2.91
CA GLY A 111 -10.57 0.65 -2.20
C GLY A 111 -11.74 1.05 -3.10
N VAL A 112 -11.49 1.66 -4.26
CA VAL A 112 -12.55 2.05 -5.20
C VAL A 112 -13.30 0.83 -5.73
N TRP A 113 -12.58 -0.26 -6.04
CA TRP A 113 -13.22 -1.50 -6.47
C TRP A 113 -14.03 -2.14 -5.33
N HIS A 114 -13.51 -2.16 -4.11
CA HIS A 114 -14.22 -2.64 -2.92
C HIS A 114 -15.50 -1.84 -2.65
N HIS A 115 -15.44 -0.51 -2.72
CA HIS A 115 -16.59 0.37 -2.55
C HIS A 115 -17.66 0.11 -3.61
N TYR A 116 -17.24 0.00 -4.87
CA TYR A 116 -18.14 -0.32 -5.97
C TYR A 116 -18.85 -1.65 -5.75
N LEU A 117 -18.12 -2.71 -5.40
CA LEU A 117 -18.72 -4.01 -5.13
C LEU A 117 -19.64 -4.00 -3.90
N SER A 118 -19.35 -3.14 -2.92
CA SER A 118 -20.18 -3.00 -1.71
C SER A 118 -21.49 -2.23 -1.96
N THR A 119 -21.52 -1.34 -2.96
CA THR A 119 -22.62 -0.38 -3.16
C THR A 119 -23.37 -0.55 -4.48
N GLY A 120 -22.72 -1.07 -5.51
CA GLY A 120 -23.20 -1.07 -6.89
C GLY A 120 -23.27 0.32 -7.52
N ASP A 121 -22.59 1.33 -6.97
CA ASP A 121 -22.69 2.72 -7.44
C ASP A 121 -21.78 2.99 -8.66
N ASP A 122 -22.34 2.85 -9.86
CA ASP A 122 -21.66 3.20 -11.11
C ASP A 122 -21.30 4.70 -11.19
N THR A 123 -22.08 5.59 -10.55
CA THR A 123 -21.79 7.04 -10.57
C THR A 123 -20.55 7.37 -9.73
N PHE A 124 -20.38 6.70 -8.59
CA PHE A 124 -19.14 6.78 -7.82
C PHE A 124 -17.96 6.23 -8.64
N LEU A 125 -18.12 5.07 -9.28
CA LEU A 125 -17.07 4.45 -10.09
C LEU A 125 -16.63 5.37 -11.24
N ASP A 126 -17.59 5.96 -11.96
CA ASP A 126 -17.36 6.96 -13.00
C ASP A 126 -16.58 8.18 -12.49
N ARG A 127 -16.94 8.66 -11.29
CA ARG A 127 -16.28 9.81 -10.67
C ARG A 127 -14.85 9.50 -10.26
N MET A 128 -14.59 8.30 -9.76
CA MET A 128 -13.28 7.88 -9.24
C MET A 128 -12.35 7.33 -10.33
N TRP A 129 -12.87 6.97 -11.51
CA TRP A 129 -12.04 6.41 -12.57
C TRP A 129 -10.84 7.27 -12.97
N PRO A 130 -10.96 8.60 -13.20
CA PRO A 130 -9.80 9.44 -13.52
C PRO A 130 -8.72 9.43 -12.44
N VAL A 131 -9.12 9.29 -11.17
CA VAL A 131 -8.21 9.24 -10.01
C VAL A 131 -7.43 7.92 -10.02
N VAL A 132 -8.13 6.80 -10.18
CA VAL A 132 -7.52 5.45 -10.28
C VAL A 132 -6.59 5.37 -11.48
N TYR A 133 -7.04 5.86 -12.65
CA TYR A 133 -6.24 5.86 -13.87
C TYR A 133 -4.94 6.64 -13.70
N ALA A 134 -5.00 7.87 -13.17
CA ALA A 134 -3.81 8.68 -12.94
C ALA A 134 -2.84 8.05 -11.93
N ALA A 135 -3.36 7.41 -10.88
CA ALA A 135 -2.56 6.70 -9.88
C ALA A 135 -1.84 5.49 -10.50
N VAL A 136 -2.54 4.68 -11.29
CA VAL A 136 -1.94 3.53 -11.99
C VAL A 136 -0.88 3.99 -12.99
N GLU A 137 -1.15 5.03 -13.78
CA GLU A 137 -0.17 5.59 -14.71
C GLU A 137 1.08 6.13 -13.98
N PHE A 138 0.93 6.71 -12.79
CA PHE A 138 2.07 7.07 -11.95
C PHE A 138 2.93 5.85 -11.61
N VAL A 139 2.29 4.80 -11.10
CA VAL A 139 2.96 3.58 -10.64
C VAL A 139 3.67 2.87 -11.78
N LEU A 140 3.02 2.75 -12.95
CA LEU A 140 3.59 2.07 -14.11
C LEU A 140 4.79 2.81 -14.72
N ARG A 141 4.90 4.14 -14.54
CA ARG A 141 6.12 4.89 -14.91
C ARG A 141 7.34 4.53 -14.05
N LEU A 142 7.17 3.83 -12.94
CA LEU A 142 8.26 3.29 -12.11
C LEU A 142 8.51 1.79 -12.36
N GLN A 143 7.77 1.15 -13.27
CA GLN A 143 8.05 -0.23 -13.64
C GLN A 143 9.35 -0.31 -14.43
N GLN A 144 10.21 -1.24 -14.04
CA GLN A 144 11.51 -1.48 -14.66
C GLN A 144 11.43 -2.61 -15.68
N ALA A 145 12.48 -2.78 -16.49
CA ALA A 145 12.53 -3.82 -17.53
C ALA A 145 12.39 -5.26 -16.99
N GLY A 146 12.72 -5.48 -15.71
CA GLY A 146 12.52 -6.76 -15.03
C GLY A 146 11.09 -6.98 -14.49
N GLY A 147 10.19 -6.01 -14.63
CA GLY A 147 8.81 -6.08 -14.15
C GLY A 147 8.61 -5.61 -12.70
N GLN A 148 9.66 -5.58 -11.88
CA GLN A 148 9.62 -4.94 -10.56
C GLN A 148 9.34 -3.44 -10.69
N ILE A 149 8.70 -2.87 -9.67
CA ILE A 149 8.34 -1.46 -9.62
C ILE A 149 9.19 -0.78 -8.56
N GLY A 150 9.84 0.32 -8.96
CA GLY A 150 10.61 1.15 -8.03
C GLY A 150 9.71 1.66 -6.90
N TRP A 151 10.12 1.51 -5.65
CA TRP A 151 9.18 1.66 -4.53
C TRP A 151 8.71 3.11 -4.29
N ARG A 152 9.52 4.11 -4.68
CA ARG A 152 9.24 5.53 -4.38
C ARG A 152 9.76 6.50 -5.45
N ARG A 153 9.13 7.69 -5.53
CA ARG A 153 9.77 8.92 -6.01
C ARG A 153 10.05 9.89 -4.86
N ASP A 154 11.26 10.43 -4.81
CA ASP A 154 11.64 11.49 -3.85
C ASP A 154 10.99 12.81 -4.22
N ASP A 155 10.89 13.76 -3.28
CA ASP A 155 10.24 15.07 -3.46
C ASP A 155 10.68 15.82 -4.74
N ASP A 156 11.96 15.73 -5.11
CA ASP A 156 12.53 16.32 -6.34
C ASP A 156 12.11 15.62 -7.65
N GLY A 157 11.38 14.52 -7.55
CA GLY A 157 10.89 13.69 -8.65
C GLY A 157 11.79 12.52 -9.02
N THR A 158 12.94 12.35 -8.38
CA THR A 158 13.90 11.26 -8.63
C THR A 158 13.25 9.90 -8.34
N PRO A 159 13.17 8.99 -9.32
CA PRO A 159 12.69 7.63 -9.07
C PRO A 159 13.77 6.80 -8.37
N THR A 160 13.36 6.02 -7.38
CA THR A 160 14.21 5.01 -6.75
C THR A 160 14.21 3.73 -7.58
N GLU A 161 15.41 3.17 -7.86
CA GLU A 161 15.56 1.89 -8.58
C GLU A 161 15.34 0.66 -7.68
N ASP A 162 15.47 0.80 -6.37
CA ASP A 162 15.14 -0.30 -5.47
C ASP A 162 13.65 -0.65 -5.54
N ALA A 163 13.31 -1.92 -5.32
CA ALA A 163 11.95 -2.40 -5.25
C ALA A 163 11.72 -3.16 -3.93
N LEU A 164 10.53 -2.99 -3.34
CA LEU A 164 10.11 -3.71 -2.14
C LEU A 164 9.23 -4.88 -2.52
N LEU A 165 9.46 -6.07 -1.95
CA LEU A 165 8.65 -7.26 -2.24
C LEU A 165 7.22 -7.10 -1.72
N THR A 166 7.07 -6.65 -0.47
CA THR A 166 5.77 -6.28 0.12
C THR A 166 5.02 -5.27 -0.74
N GLY A 167 5.64 -4.11 -1.00
CA GLY A 167 5.03 -3.04 -1.78
C GLY A 167 4.66 -3.47 -3.20
N SER A 168 5.53 -4.22 -3.88
CA SER A 168 5.26 -4.77 -5.21
C SER A 168 4.12 -5.78 -5.21
N SER A 169 3.96 -6.57 -4.14
CA SER A 169 2.85 -7.52 -4.01
C SER A 169 1.51 -6.80 -3.79
N SER A 170 1.51 -5.71 -3.00
CA SER A 170 0.35 -4.82 -2.86
C SER A 170 0.00 -4.13 -4.20
N VAL A 171 0.99 -3.59 -4.91
CA VAL A 171 0.78 -3.01 -6.25
C VAL A 171 0.24 -4.05 -7.23
N HIS A 172 0.72 -5.29 -7.20
CA HIS A 172 0.16 -6.36 -8.03
C HIS A 172 -1.34 -6.55 -7.77
N HIS A 173 -1.77 -6.60 -6.51
CA HIS A 173 -3.19 -6.67 -6.16
C HIS A 173 -3.97 -5.46 -6.67
N ALA A 174 -3.47 -4.26 -6.41
CA ALA A 174 -4.08 -3.01 -6.85
C ALA A 174 -4.24 -2.92 -8.38
N LEU A 175 -3.23 -3.33 -9.16
CA LEU A 175 -3.31 -3.36 -10.62
C LEU A 175 -4.39 -4.32 -11.12
N ARG A 176 -4.60 -5.45 -10.43
CA ARG A 176 -5.69 -6.37 -10.77
C ARG A 176 -7.06 -5.77 -10.47
N CYS A 177 -7.21 -5.01 -9.38
CA CYS A 177 -8.42 -4.24 -9.10
C CYS A 177 -8.64 -3.13 -10.13
N ALA A 178 -7.58 -2.41 -10.53
CA ALA A 178 -7.67 -1.39 -11.57
C ALA A 178 -8.12 -1.97 -12.93
N LEU A 179 -7.62 -3.16 -13.29
CA LEU A 179 -8.08 -3.88 -14.48
C LEU A 179 -9.55 -4.30 -14.37
N ALA A 180 -10.01 -4.74 -13.19
CA ALA A 180 -11.42 -5.06 -12.98
C ALA A 180 -12.32 -3.82 -13.15
N ILE A 181 -11.90 -2.67 -12.64
CA ILE A 181 -12.58 -1.39 -12.88
C ILE A 181 -12.61 -1.07 -14.38
N ALA A 182 -11.47 -1.22 -15.07
CA ALA A 182 -11.37 -0.97 -16.50
C ALA A 182 -12.30 -1.87 -17.34
N GLU A 183 -12.38 -3.16 -16.99
CA GLU A 183 -13.29 -4.12 -17.61
C GLU A 183 -14.76 -3.75 -17.37
N GLN A 184 -15.13 -3.38 -16.13
CA GLN A 184 -16.48 -2.94 -15.78
C GLN A 184 -16.91 -1.70 -16.59
N ARG A 185 -15.95 -0.84 -16.92
CA ARG A 185 -16.15 0.37 -17.74
C ARG A 185 -16.06 0.14 -19.25
N GLU A 186 -15.75 -1.08 -19.68
CA GLU A 186 -15.47 -1.40 -21.08
C GLU A 186 -14.34 -0.54 -21.68
N GLU A 187 -13.31 -0.21 -20.88
CA GLU A 187 -12.13 0.56 -21.29
C GLU A 187 -10.86 -0.32 -21.27
N PRO A 188 -10.51 -1.05 -22.35
CA PRO A 188 -9.41 -2.00 -22.35
C PRO A 188 -8.05 -1.36 -22.04
N GLN A 189 -7.26 -1.99 -21.15
CA GLN A 189 -5.93 -1.53 -20.75
C GLN A 189 -4.85 -2.61 -21.03
N PRO A 190 -4.48 -2.85 -22.30
CA PRO A 190 -3.54 -3.92 -22.65
C PRO A 190 -2.14 -3.73 -22.06
N ASP A 191 -1.68 -2.49 -21.90
CA ASP A 191 -0.38 -2.21 -21.29
C ASP A 191 -0.38 -2.52 -19.79
N TRP A 192 -1.49 -2.29 -19.09
CA TRP A 192 -1.65 -2.66 -17.68
C TRP A 192 -1.70 -4.18 -17.51
N GLU A 193 -2.34 -4.92 -18.43
CA GLU A 193 -2.34 -6.38 -18.43
C GLU A 193 -0.93 -6.97 -18.57
N LEU A 194 -0.10 -6.38 -19.43
CA LEU A 194 1.30 -6.77 -19.59
C LEU A 194 2.11 -6.44 -18.34
N ALA A 195 1.91 -5.24 -17.78
CA ALA A 195 2.60 -4.77 -16.60
C ALA A 195 2.35 -5.65 -15.37
N VAL A 196 1.08 -5.99 -15.09
CA VAL A 196 0.73 -6.84 -13.94
C VAL A 196 1.29 -8.26 -14.12
N GLY A 197 1.31 -8.80 -15.35
CA GLY A 197 1.91 -10.08 -15.67
C GLY A 197 3.44 -10.09 -15.45
N ALA A 198 4.13 -9.01 -15.85
CA ALA A 198 5.56 -8.83 -15.63
C ALA A 198 5.91 -8.70 -14.14
N LEU A 199 5.12 -7.93 -13.39
CA LEU A 199 5.27 -7.77 -11.94
C LEU A 199 5.07 -9.10 -11.20
N ARG A 200 4.00 -9.84 -11.55
CA ARG A 200 3.75 -11.18 -11.00
C ARG A 200 4.91 -12.12 -11.27
N HIS A 201 5.47 -12.09 -12.48
CA HIS A 201 6.64 -12.90 -12.81
C HIS A 201 7.87 -12.52 -11.98
N ALA A 202 8.13 -11.23 -11.79
CA ALA A 202 9.23 -10.74 -10.95
C ALA A 202 9.09 -11.24 -9.51
N ILE A 203 7.93 -11.04 -8.88
CA ILE A 203 7.66 -11.48 -7.49
C ILE A 203 7.91 -12.98 -7.33
N ARG A 204 7.46 -13.80 -8.29
CA ARG A 204 7.50 -15.26 -8.17
C ARG A 204 8.85 -15.88 -8.49
N GLN A 205 9.61 -15.29 -9.41
CA GLN A 205 10.76 -15.96 -10.04
C GLN A 205 12.06 -15.20 -9.88
N HIS A 206 11.98 -13.96 -9.40
CA HIS A 206 13.13 -13.05 -9.30
C HIS A 206 13.19 -12.36 -7.94
N PRO A 207 13.23 -13.10 -6.81
CA PRO A 207 13.37 -12.50 -5.49
C PRO A 207 14.63 -11.61 -5.37
N GLU A 208 15.67 -11.88 -6.15
CA GLU A 208 16.91 -11.09 -6.18
C GLU A 208 16.74 -9.64 -6.69
N ARG A 209 15.57 -9.30 -7.24
CA ARG A 209 15.26 -7.94 -7.73
C ARG A 209 14.66 -7.03 -6.66
N PHE A 210 14.35 -7.58 -5.49
CA PHE A 210 13.78 -6.83 -4.38
C PHE A 210 14.82 -6.67 -3.28
N LEU A 211 14.70 -5.60 -2.49
CA LEU A 211 15.52 -5.41 -1.31
C LEU A 211 15.28 -6.55 -0.32
N ASP A 212 16.37 -7.04 0.28
CA ASP A 212 16.28 -8.07 1.31
C ASP A 212 15.71 -7.49 2.60
N LYS A 213 14.44 -7.81 2.82
CA LYS A 213 13.66 -7.48 4.02
C LYS A 213 13.06 -8.74 4.63
N ASP A 214 13.76 -9.87 4.51
CA ASP A 214 13.28 -11.17 5.00
C ASP A 214 12.97 -11.20 6.50
N ARG A 215 13.54 -10.27 7.28
CA ARG A 215 13.27 -10.10 8.71
C ARG A 215 11.88 -9.54 9.01
N TYR A 216 11.15 -9.00 8.04
CA TYR A 216 9.81 -8.45 8.21
C TYR A 216 8.76 -9.46 7.75
N SER A 217 7.68 -9.62 8.52
CA SER A 217 6.63 -10.62 8.23
C SER A 217 5.85 -10.31 6.97
N MET A 218 5.66 -9.04 6.65
CA MET A 218 4.98 -8.63 5.43
C MET A 218 5.68 -9.18 4.18
N ASP A 219 7.01 -9.15 4.11
CA ASP A 219 7.79 -9.71 3.00
C ASP A 219 7.58 -11.24 2.86
N TRP A 220 7.11 -11.87 3.92
CA TRP A 220 6.74 -13.27 3.96
C TRP A 220 5.32 -13.55 3.45
N TYR A 221 4.28 -12.88 3.96
CA TYR A 221 2.89 -13.20 3.60
C TYR A 221 2.30 -12.33 2.49
N TYR A 222 2.84 -11.14 2.18
CA TYR A 222 2.29 -10.26 1.14
C TYR A 222 2.29 -10.85 -0.28
N PRO A 223 3.30 -11.62 -0.71
CA PRO A 223 3.22 -12.29 -2.01
C PRO A 223 1.99 -13.20 -2.14
N VAL A 224 1.49 -13.74 -1.02
CA VAL A 224 0.23 -14.49 -0.94
C VAL A 224 -0.97 -13.54 -0.88
N LEU A 225 -0.99 -12.59 0.06
CA LEU A 225 -2.10 -11.63 0.22
C LEU A 225 -2.38 -10.87 -1.08
N GLY A 226 -1.33 -10.43 -1.77
CA GLY A 226 -1.42 -9.73 -3.04
C GLY A 226 -1.75 -10.63 -4.24
N GLY A 227 -1.89 -11.95 -4.04
CA GLY A 227 -2.29 -12.93 -5.05
C GLY A 227 -1.22 -13.28 -6.10
N ALA A 228 0.05 -12.95 -5.86
CA ALA A 228 1.14 -13.31 -6.77
C ALA A 228 1.56 -14.79 -6.59
N LEU A 229 1.60 -15.26 -5.34
CA LEU A 229 1.71 -16.67 -4.97
C LEU A 229 0.32 -17.20 -4.63
N THR A 230 -0.02 -18.36 -5.19
CA THR A 230 -1.29 -19.05 -4.95
C THR A 230 -1.02 -20.54 -4.74
N ASP A 231 -2.04 -21.28 -4.31
CA ASP A 231 -2.02 -22.75 -4.26
C ASP A 231 -0.81 -23.30 -3.46
N ALA A 232 -0.13 -24.32 -4.00
CA ALA A 232 1.00 -24.98 -3.35
C ALA A 232 2.19 -24.06 -3.08
N GLU A 233 2.42 -23.04 -3.91
CA GLU A 233 3.51 -22.08 -3.68
C GLU A 233 3.20 -21.16 -2.50
N ALA A 234 1.94 -20.70 -2.39
CA ALA A 234 1.49 -19.93 -1.24
C ALA A 234 1.60 -20.76 0.05
N LYS A 235 1.14 -22.01 0.01
CA LYS A 235 1.23 -22.92 1.15
C LYS A 235 2.68 -23.15 1.60
N GLY A 236 3.58 -23.52 0.67
CA GLY A 236 4.98 -23.72 0.99
C GLY A 236 5.62 -22.46 1.60
N ARG A 237 5.34 -21.28 1.02
CA ARG A 237 5.83 -20.00 1.54
C ARG A 237 5.38 -19.76 2.98
N ILE A 238 4.10 -19.96 3.29
CA ILE A 238 3.57 -19.78 4.65
C ILE A 238 4.19 -20.81 5.61
N GLU A 239 4.27 -22.08 5.23
CA GLU A 239 4.87 -23.12 6.10
C GLU A 239 6.34 -22.82 6.45
N GLU A 240 7.13 -22.31 5.50
CA GLU A 240 8.55 -21.97 5.71
C GLU A 240 8.79 -20.86 6.74
N GLY A 241 7.87 -19.89 6.85
CA GLY A 241 8.03 -18.74 7.74
C GLY A 241 7.23 -18.82 9.03
N TRP A 242 6.40 -19.84 9.22
CA TRP A 242 5.41 -19.89 10.29
C TRP A 242 6.03 -19.74 11.69
N ASP A 243 6.94 -20.63 12.07
CA ASP A 243 7.57 -20.63 13.39
C ASP A 243 8.48 -19.40 13.61
N ARG A 244 8.88 -18.73 12.53
CA ARG A 244 9.71 -17.52 12.57
C ARG A 244 8.90 -16.29 12.94
N PHE A 245 7.66 -16.18 12.45
CA PHE A 245 6.86 -14.96 12.59
C PHE A 245 5.65 -15.10 13.50
N VAL A 246 5.04 -16.28 13.57
CA VAL A 246 3.85 -16.49 14.40
C VAL A 246 4.29 -16.84 15.82
N VAL A 247 3.80 -16.06 16.78
CA VAL A 247 3.98 -16.31 18.21
C VAL A 247 2.68 -16.92 18.74
N PRO A 248 2.67 -18.21 19.10
CA PRO A 248 1.45 -18.91 19.50
C PRO A 248 0.68 -18.17 20.60
N GLY A 249 -0.60 -17.91 20.36
CA GLY A 249 -1.48 -17.25 21.33
C GLY A 249 -1.30 -15.74 21.48
N LEU A 250 -0.35 -15.12 20.75
CA LEU A 250 -0.07 -13.69 20.85
C LEU A 250 -0.26 -12.92 19.54
N GLY A 251 0.03 -13.54 18.40
CA GLY A 251 -0.11 -12.92 17.07
C GLY A 251 1.14 -13.09 16.22
N VAL A 252 1.40 -12.12 15.34
CA VAL A 252 2.47 -12.14 14.35
C VAL A 252 3.49 -11.05 14.66
N ARG A 253 4.78 -11.38 14.55
CA ARG A 253 5.87 -10.41 14.65
C ARG A 253 5.83 -9.46 13.45
N CYS A 254 5.97 -8.16 13.70
CA CYS A 254 6.31 -7.21 12.64
C CYS A 254 7.73 -7.48 12.10
N VAL A 255 8.70 -7.72 13.01
CA VAL A 255 10.10 -7.95 12.67
C VAL A 255 10.74 -8.98 13.60
N VAL A 256 11.51 -9.93 13.03
CA VAL A 256 12.06 -11.10 13.75
C VAL A 256 12.93 -10.79 14.98
N PRO A 257 13.90 -9.85 14.96
CA PRO A 257 14.83 -9.69 16.07
C PRO A 257 14.18 -9.10 17.32
N ASN A 258 12.95 -8.59 17.22
CA ASN A 258 12.32 -7.85 18.29
C ASN A 258 11.22 -8.68 18.96
N PRO A 259 11.09 -8.59 20.30
CA PRO A 259 10.18 -9.43 21.06
C PRO A 259 8.76 -8.86 21.11
N TRP A 260 8.22 -8.44 19.96
CA TRP A 260 6.85 -7.94 19.87
C TRP A 260 6.06 -8.55 18.72
N VAL A 261 4.74 -8.57 18.91
CA VAL A 261 3.73 -8.87 17.90
C VAL A 261 2.92 -7.62 17.60
N THR A 262 2.30 -7.57 16.43
CA THR A 262 1.50 -6.43 15.99
C THR A 262 0.13 -6.86 15.47
N GLY A 263 -0.88 -6.03 15.73
CA GLY A 263 -2.27 -6.34 15.41
C GLY A 263 -2.56 -6.33 13.92
N GLY A 264 -2.08 -5.30 13.21
CA GLY A 264 -2.31 -5.14 11.76
C GLY A 264 -1.74 -6.30 10.96
N GLU A 265 -0.45 -6.61 11.14
CA GLU A 265 0.19 -7.73 10.44
C GLU A 265 -0.43 -9.09 10.78
N SER A 266 -0.96 -9.25 11.99
CA SER A 266 -1.71 -10.45 12.36
C SER A 266 -3.04 -10.56 11.61
N ALA A 267 -3.78 -9.46 11.49
CA ALA A 267 -5.04 -9.42 10.76
C ALA A 267 -4.85 -9.62 9.25
N GLU A 268 -3.81 -9.01 8.68
CA GLU A 268 -3.47 -9.21 7.26
C GLU A 268 -2.95 -10.62 6.97
N LEU A 269 -2.18 -11.24 7.88
CA LEU A 269 -1.84 -12.66 7.75
C LEU A 269 -3.11 -13.51 7.76
N ALA A 270 -4.09 -13.20 8.63
CA ALA A 270 -5.36 -13.91 8.65
C ALA A 270 -6.12 -13.76 7.32
N LEU A 271 -6.12 -12.58 6.70
CA LEU A 271 -6.65 -12.37 5.35
C LEU A 271 -5.92 -13.23 4.30
N ALA A 272 -4.59 -13.31 4.36
CA ALA A 272 -3.79 -14.13 3.47
C ALA A 272 -4.10 -15.64 3.62
N LEU A 273 -4.22 -16.11 4.87
CA LEU A 273 -4.60 -17.49 5.19
C LEU A 273 -6.02 -17.80 4.71
N TRP A 274 -6.97 -16.89 4.90
CA TRP A 274 -8.33 -17.03 4.40
C TRP A 274 -8.34 -17.11 2.86
N ALA A 275 -7.60 -16.25 2.17
CA ALA A 275 -7.49 -16.26 0.71
C ALA A 275 -6.86 -17.55 0.16
N MET A 276 -6.01 -18.22 0.94
CA MET A 276 -5.48 -19.55 0.63
C MET A 276 -6.45 -20.71 0.90
N GLY A 277 -7.61 -20.45 1.53
CA GLY A 277 -8.56 -21.46 1.97
C GLY A 277 -8.27 -22.07 3.34
N GLU A 278 -7.41 -21.45 4.16
CA GLU A 278 -7.06 -21.89 5.52
C GLU A 278 -7.82 -21.11 6.61
N SER A 279 -9.16 -21.08 6.50
CA SER A 279 -10.04 -20.29 7.39
C SER A 279 -9.88 -20.63 8.87
N ASP A 280 -9.61 -21.88 9.23
CA ASP A 280 -9.42 -22.29 10.64
C ASP A 280 -8.14 -21.65 11.23
N ARG A 281 -7.04 -21.63 10.47
CA ARG A 281 -5.80 -20.97 10.90
C ARG A 281 -5.94 -19.45 10.92
N ALA A 282 -6.68 -18.88 9.96
CA ALA A 282 -7.02 -17.46 9.98
C ALA A 282 -7.78 -17.08 11.25
N LEU A 283 -8.79 -17.89 11.63
CA LEU A 283 -9.55 -17.72 12.86
C LEU A 283 -8.65 -17.79 14.10
N GLU A 284 -7.75 -18.77 14.19
CA GLU A 284 -6.81 -18.92 15.31
C GLU A 284 -5.92 -17.67 15.47
N VAL A 285 -5.39 -17.13 14.36
CA VAL A 285 -4.57 -15.91 14.39
C VAL A 285 -5.39 -14.72 14.90
N LEU A 286 -6.64 -14.54 14.43
CA LEU A 286 -7.50 -13.46 14.92
C LEU A 286 -7.88 -13.61 16.40
N GLN A 287 -8.12 -14.84 16.86
CA GLN A 287 -8.37 -15.10 18.28
C GLN A 287 -7.14 -14.74 19.14
N SER A 288 -5.93 -14.99 18.61
CA SER A 288 -4.68 -14.73 19.31
C SER A 288 -4.38 -13.25 19.56
N ILE A 289 -5.03 -12.32 18.85
CA ILE A 289 -4.82 -10.87 19.01
C ILE A 289 -5.94 -10.17 19.79
N ARG A 290 -6.89 -10.90 20.39
CA ARG A 290 -7.95 -10.26 21.19
C ARG A 290 -7.45 -9.47 22.39
N HIS A 291 -6.29 -9.84 22.93
CA HIS A 291 -5.65 -9.11 24.03
C HIS A 291 -5.23 -7.68 23.65
N LEU A 292 -5.08 -7.39 22.35
CA LEU A 292 -4.76 -6.05 21.84
C LEU A 292 -5.97 -5.10 21.84
N ARG A 293 -7.19 -5.61 22.03
CA ARG A 293 -8.40 -4.78 21.98
C ARG A 293 -8.46 -3.86 23.20
N ASP A 294 -8.57 -2.57 22.95
CA ASP A 294 -8.88 -1.59 23.98
C ASP A 294 -10.39 -1.58 24.29
N PRO A 295 -10.81 -1.86 25.54
CA PRO A 295 -12.23 -1.95 25.88
C PRO A 295 -12.94 -0.60 25.88
N GLU A 296 -12.23 0.52 26.04
CA GLU A 296 -12.81 1.86 26.14
C GLU A 296 -13.18 2.43 24.78
N THR A 297 -12.26 2.38 23.83
CA THR A 297 -12.42 2.93 22.48
C THR A 297 -12.94 1.90 21.48
N GLY A 298 -12.74 0.61 21.76
CA GLY A 298 -12.99 -0.48 20.82
C GLY A 298 -11.96 -0.62 19.71
N LEU A 299 -10.92 0.22 19.70
CA LEU A 299 -9.77 0.10 18.80
C LEU A 299 -8.78 -0.94 19.33
N TYR A 300 -7.67 -1.11 18.62
CA TYR A 300 -6.67 -2.12 18.92
C TYR A 300 -5.30 -1.46 19.05
N TRP A 301 -4.55 -1.87 20.06
CA TRP A 301 -3.17 -1.47 20.22
C TRP A 301 -2.33 -2.01 19.06
N THR A 302 -1.47 -1.15 18.50
CA THR A 302 -0.61 -1.51 17.37
C THR A 302 0.29 -2.70 17.70
N GLY A 303 0.88 -2.74 18.90
CA GLY A 303 1.84 -3.77 19.27
C GLY A 303 1.86 -4.15 20.75
N TYR A 304 2.39 -5.34 20.99
CA TYR A 304 2.57 -5.94 22.32
C TYR A 304 3.95 -6.59 22.42
N VAL A 305 4.74 -6.15 23.39
CA VAL A 305 6.08 -6.65 23.73
C VAL A 305 5.90 -7.76 24.76
N PHE A 306 6.06 -9.01 24.34
CA PHE A 306 5.73 -10.17 25.17
C PHE A 306 6.82 -10.55 26.17
N ASP A 307 8.07 -10.08 25.99
CA ASP A 307 9.13 -10.25 26.99
C ASP A 307 8.87 -9.35 28.22
N ASP A 308 8.22 -8.21 28.01
CA ASP A 308 7.96 -7.18 29.04
C ASP A 308 6.49 -7.14 29.51
N ASP A 309 5.61 -7.98 28.94
CA ASP A 309 4.15 -7.95 29.14
C ASP A 309 3.56 -6.54 28.99
N ALA A 310 3.98 -5.83 27.92
CA ALA A 310 3.71 -4.41 27.76
C ALA A 310 3.13 -4.06 26.39
N VAL A 311 2.17 -3.13 26.36
CA VAL A 311 1.69 -2.50 25.12
C VAL A 311 2.73 -1.50 24.62
N TRP A 312 3.24 -1.73 23.42
CA TRP A 312 4.13 -0.79 22.74
C TRP A 312 4.12 -1.01 21.21
N PRO A 313 3.97 0.05 20.40
CA PRO A 313 3.72 1.42 20.82
C PRO A 313 2.30 1.58 21.38
N ARG A 314 2.10 2.61 22.22
CA ARG A 314 0.79 2.92 22.80
C ARG A 314 -0.06 3.72 21.81
N GLU A 315 -0.35 3.09 20.69
CA GLU A 315 -1.07 3.68 19.56
C GLU A 315 -2.31 2.84 19.27
N LEU A 316 -3.47 3.50 19.16
CA LEU A 316 -4.75 2.88 18.79
C LEU A 316 -5.07 3.30 17.37
N THR A 317 -4.71 2.46 16.40
CA THR A 317 -4.62 2.89 15.01
C THR A 317 -5.85 2.53 14.20
N SER A 318 -6.26 3.43 13.30
CA SER A 318 -7.34 3.16 12.36
C SER A 318 -7.00 2.01 11.42
N TRP A 319 -5.72 1.86 11.07
CA TRP A 319 -5.23 0.74 10.26
C TRP A 319 -5.43 -0.60 10.96
N THR A 320 -4.93 -0.78 12.18
CA THR A 320 -5.08 -2.07 12.90
C THR A 320 -6.55 -2.45 13.06
N ALA A 321 -7.41 -1.48 13.40
CA ALA A 321 -8.85 -1.70 13.48
C ALA A 321 -9.46 -2.04 12.10
N GLY A 322 -9.01 -1.37 11.04
CA GLY A 322 -9.43 -1.61 9.66
C GLY A 322 -9.07 -3.01 9.17
N SER A 323 -7.79 -3.39 9.28
CA SER A 323 -7.30 -4.72 8.88
C SER A 323 -8.05 -5.83 9.61
N LEU A 324 -8.30 -5.68 10.91
CA LEU A 324 -9.10 -6.63 11.68
C LEU A 324 -10.52 -6.75 11.14
N LEU A 325 -11.21 -5.63 10.94
CA LEU A 325 -12.59 -5.64 10.44
C LEU A 325 -12.66 -6.27 9.04
N LEU A 326 -11.67 -6.04 8.17
CA LEU A 326 -11.60 -6.67 6.87
C LEU A 326 -11.35 -8.19 6.96
N ALA A 327 -10.45 -8.63 7.84
CA ALA A 327 -10.21 -10.05 8.10
C ALA A 327 -11.47 -10.77 8.60
N VAL A 328 -12.18 -10.14 9.54
CA VAL A 328 -13.46 -10.64 10.05
C VAL A 328 -14.52 -10.63 8.95
N ALA A 329 -14.61 -9.56 8.15
CA ALA A 329 -15.55 -9.47 7.04
C ALA A 329 -15.34 -10.59 6.00
N ALA A 330 -14.09 -10.93 5.67
CA ALA A 330 -13.76 -12.02 4.76
C ALA A 330 -14.19 -13.38 5.32
N LEU A 331 -13.86 -13.68 6.59
CA LEU A 331 -14.30 -14.90 7.27
C LEU A 331 -15.82 -14.97 7.47
N GLY A 332 -16.47 -13.82 7.64
CA GLY A 332 -17.92 -13.66 7.73
C GLY A 332 -18.64 -13.66 6.38
N GLY A 333 -17.91 -13.82 5.27
CA GLY A 333 -18.48 -13.93 3.93
C GLY A 333 -18.98 -12.63 3.31
N HIS A 334 -18.44 -11.47 3.72
CA HIS A 334 -18.75 -10.19 3.08
C HIS A 334 -18.32 -10.19 1.61
N GLU A 335 -19.29 -10.12 0.70
CA GLU A 335 -19.09 -10.40 -0.73
C GLU A 335 -17.99 -9.55 -1.37
N ALA A 336 -18.00 -8.23 -1.14
CA ALA A 336 -17.00 -7.32 -1.73
C ALA A 336 -15.59 -7.57 -1.19
N THR A 337 -15.46 -7.79 0.12
CA THR A 337 -14.16 -8.13 0.75
C THR A 337 -13.65 -9.46 0.22
N CYS A 338 -14.52 -10.47 0.12
CA CYS A 338 -14.17 -11.76 -0.42
C CYS A 338 -13.71 -11.67 -1.89
N ALA A 339 -14.42 -10.89 -2.72
CA ALA A 339 -14.08 -10.73 -4.13
C ALA A 339 -12.72 -10.03 -4.33
N VAL A 340 -12.44 -9.00 -3.52
CA VAL A 340 -11.20 -8.21 -3.59
C VAL A 340 -10.00 -9.03 -3.11
N PHE A 341 -10.06 -9.58 -1.90
CA PHE A 341 -8.90 -10.26 -1.29
C PHE A 341 -8.77 -11.72 -1.73
N GLY A 342 -9.87 -12.40 -2.07
CA GLY A 342 -9.83 -13.75 -2.63
C GLY A 342 -9.31 -13.76 -4.06
N GLY A 343 -9.58 -12.68 -4.81
CA GLY A 343 -8.97 -12.40 -6.11
C GLY A 343 -9.26 -13.45 -7.20
N GLU A 344 -10.23 -14.35 -7.01
CA GLU A 344 -10.56 -15.42 -7.96
C GLU A 344 -11.02 -14.84 -9.30
N HIS A 345 -11.85 -13.78 -9.24
CA HIS A 345 -12.43 -13.11 -10.39
C HIS A 345 -11.66 -11.87 -10.86
N LEU A 346 -10.58 -11.49 -10.16
CA LEU A 346 -9.76 -10.36 -10.60
C LEU A 346 -8.91 -10.75 -11.82
N PRO A 347 -8.77 -9.87 -12.83
CA PRO A 347 -7.90 -10.11 -13.99
C PRO A 347 -6.50 -10.53 -13.57
N ARG A 348 -5.95 -11.57 -14.20
CA ARG A 348 -4.60 -12.09 -13.88
C ARG A 348 -3.49 -11.41 -14.68
N GLY A 349 -3.86 -10.49 -15.57
CA GLY A 349 -3.01 -9.97 -16.62
C GLY A 349 -2.58 -11.01 -17.65
N TRP A 350 -1.70 -10.58 -18.55
CA TRP A 350 -1.20 -11.45 -19.59
C TRP A 350 -0.21 -12.47 -19.02
N THR A 351 -0.44 -13.76 -19.30
CA THR A 351 0.51 -14.83 -18.98
C THR A 351 0.97 -15.54 -20.25
N ARG A 352 2.22 -15.99 -20.27
CA ARG A 352 2.78 -16.79 -21.38
C ARG A 352 1.95 -18.06 -21.65
N THR A 353 1.28 -18.59 -20.63
CA THR A 353 0.35 -19.73 -20.73
C THR A 353 -0.95 -19.34 -21.45
N ALA A 354 -1.53 -18.17 -21.16
CA ALA A 354 -2.68 -17.65 -21.90
C ALA A 354 -2.38 -17.45 -23.40
N ALA A 355 -1.13 -17.12 -23.75
CA ALA A 355 -0.67 -17.05 -25.15
C ALA A 355 -0.60 -18.43 -25.83
N LEU A 356 -0.28 -19.49 -25.08
CA LEU A 356 -0.28 -20.87 -25.59
C LEU A 356 -1.71 -21.42 -25.72
N GLU A 357 -2.60 -21.10 -24.79
CA GLU A 357 -4.01 -21.50 -24.82
C GLU A 357 -4.81 -20.79 -25.91
N SER A 358 -4.58 -19.48 -26.11
CA SER A 358 -5.14 -18.73 -27.25
C SER A 358 -4.61 -19.26 -28.58
N ARG A 359 -3.33 -19.64 -28.68
CA ARG A 359 -2.77 -20.35 -29.85
C ARG A 359 -3.40 -21.72 -30.07
N VAL A 360 -3.71 -22.47 -29.01
CA VAL A 360 -4.41 -23.77 -29.13
C VAL A 360 -5.85 -23.58 -29.64
N ARG A 361 -6.55 -22.51 -29.22
CA ARG A 361 -7.87 -22.17 -29.79
C ARG A 361 -7.79 -21.79 -31.27
N VAL A 362 -6.80 -20.99 -31.68
CA VAL A 362 -6.60 -20.61 -33.09
C VAL A 362 -6.26 -21.84 -33.96
N VAL A 363 -5.48 -22.80 -33.44
CA VAL A 363 -5.15 -24.04 -34.17
C VAL A 363 -6.36 -24.99 -34.26
N ARG A 364 -7.24 -25.04 -33.24
CA ARG A 364 -8.48 -25.84 -33.29
C ARG A 364 -9.55 -25.24 -34.23
N GLY A 365 -9.51 -23.94 -34.50
CA GLY A 365 -10.36 -23.26 -35.48
C GLY A 365 -9.97 -23.51 -36.95
N CYS A 366 -8.77 -24.02 -37.23
CA CYS A 366 -8.30 -24.35 -38.58
C CYS A 366 -8.52 -25.83 -38.92
N SER A 367 -9.75 -26.31 -38.82
CA SER A 367 -10.15 -27.62 -39.37
C SER A 367 -10.72 -27.41 -40.78
N ARG A 368 -9.90 -27.59 -41.83
CA ARG A 368 -10.38 -27.60 -43.23
C ARG A 368 -11.37 -28.77 -43.43
N PRO A 369 -12.59 -28.56 -43.97
CA PRO A 369 -13.41 -29.67 -44.42
C PRO A 369 -12.82 -30.24 -45.72
N ARG A 370 -12.62 -31.57 -45.75
CA ARG A 370 -12.37 -32.35 -46.97
C ARG A 370 -13.70 -32.90 -47.51
N GLY A 371 -13.93 -32.70 -48.81
CA GLY A 371 -14.99 -33.33 -49.63
C GLY A 371 -16.30 -32.54 -49.60
N GLY A 372 -17.03 -32.29 -50.69
CA GLY A 372 -16.92 -32.73 -52.08
C GLY A 372 -18.36 -32.82 -52.63
N ALA A 373 -18.82 -31.85 -53.44
CA ALA A 373 -20.04 -31.99 -54.24
C ALA A 373 -20.16 -30.88 -55.33
N THR A 374 -20.02 -31.34 -56.57
CA THR A 374 -20.68 -30.93 -57.83
C THR A 374 -21.01 -29.46 -58.14
N TYR A 375 -20.37 -29.00 -59.22
CA TYR A 375 -20.61 -27.77 -60.00
C TYR A 375 -21.91 -27.85 -60.82
N ARG A 376 -22.74 -26.79 -60.81
CA ARG A 376 -23.62 -26.41 -61.93
C ARG A 376 -23.73 -24.89 -62.06
N HIS A 377 -23.52 -24.45 -63.30
CA HIS A 377 -23.61 -23.15 -63.98
C HIS A 377 -24.24 -21.90 -63.30
N SER A 378 -23.42 -20.84 -63.26
CA SER A 378 -23.61 -19.39 -63.58
C SER A 378 -24.95 -18.90 -64.19
N PRO A 379 -25.38 -17.61 -63.96
CA PRO A 379 -24.60 -16.44 -64.42
C PRO A 379 -24.55 -15.16 -63.55
N ALA A 380 -23.67 -14.27 -64.05
CA ALA A 380 -23.09 -12.99 -63.65
C ALA A 380 -24.02 -11.84 -63.16
N PRO A 381 -23.44 -10.74 -62.62
CA PRO A 381 -24.05 -9.89 -61.58
C PRO A 381 -24.75 -8.63 -62.12
N LEU A 382 -25.66 -8.08 -61.31
CA LEU A 382 -26.26 -6.76 -61.49
C LEU A 382 -25.65 -5.77 -60.48
N GLU A 383 -25.05 -4.71 -61.00
CA GLU A 383 -24.66 -3.49 -60.29
C GLU A 383 -25.91 -2.72 -59.83
N VAL A 384 -25.89 -2.19 -58.61
CA VAL A 384 -26.84 -1.15 -58.17
C VAL A 384 -26.05 -0.09 -57.38
N GLY A 385 -26.13 1.15 -57.88
CA GLY A 385 -25.44 2.34 -57.38
C GLY A 385 -26.02 2.94 -56.10
N PRO A 386 -25.46 4.09 -55.63
CA PRO A 386 -25.73 4.63 -54.32
C PRO A 386 -27.04 5.43 -54.28
N PRO A 387 -27.77 5.46 -53.14
CA PRO A 387 -29.00 6.24 -53.03
C PRO A 387 -28.74 7.73 -52.74
N ASP A 388 -29.52 8.56 -53.44
CA ASP A 388 -29.56 10.02 -53.34
C ASP A 388 -30.49 10.50 -52.20
N ARG A 389 -30.25 11.76 -51.81
CA ARG A 389 -30.84 12.55 -50.72
C ARG A 389 -32.30 12.94 -50.94
N ARG A 390 -32.90 13.42 -49.83
CA ARG A 390 -34.21 14.07 -49.58
C ARG A 390 -35.23 13.05 -49.03
N GLU A 391 -35.90 13.23 -47.90
CA GLU A 391 -36.32 14.45 -47.20
C GLU A 391 -36.89 14.03 -45.82
N ARG A 392 -36.47 14.66 -44.72
CA ARG A 392 -37.36 14.97 -43.58
C ARG A 392 -36.65 15.92 -42.61
N ALA A 393 -37.24 17.10 -42.50
CA ALA A 393 -36.83 18.18 -41.63
C ALA A 393 -37.56 18.13 -40.28
N ARG A 394 -36.98 18.86 -39.32
CA ARG A 394 -37.53 19.48 -38.10
C ARG A 394 -37.24 18.77 -36.77
N GLY A 395 -36.20 19.27 -36.10
CA GLY A 395 -35.95 19.16 -34.67
C GLY A 395 -34.79 20.10 -34.31
N THR A 396 -35.08 21.11 -33.51
CA THR A 396 -34.23 22.26 -33.16
C THR A 396 -32.95 21.88 -32.41
N ALA A 397 -31.78 22.28 -32.91
CA ALA A 397 -30.50 22.21 -32.20
C ALA A 397 -30.28 23.45 -31.33
N ARG A 398 -29.93 23.24 -30.05
CA ARG A 398 -29.34 24.25 -29.14
C ARG A 398 -27.86 24.45 -29.50
N PRO A 399 -27.29 25.66 -29.35
CA PRO A 399 -25.86 25.88 -29.52
C PRO A 399 -25.06 25.30 -28.34
N ALA A 400 -23.85 24.82 -28.62
CA ALA A 400 -22.87 24.37 -27.64
C ALA A 400 -22.36 25.56 -26.79
N PRO A 401 -21.99 25.34 -25.51
CA PRO A 401 -21.41 26.39 -24.69
C PRO A 401 -19.92 26.62 -25.03
N ASP A 402 -19.56 27.90 -25.14
CA ASP A 402 -18.17 28.39 -25.22
C ASP A 402 -17.41 28.10 -23.92
N TYR A 403 -16.24 27.46 -24.03
CA TYR A 403 -15.30 27.35 -22.93
C TYR A 403 -14.37 28.58 -22.89
N PRO A 404 -14.24 29.29 -21.76
CA PRO A 404 -13.28 30.38 -21.63
C PRO A 404 -11.85 29.83 -21.54
N GLN A 405 -10.95 30.43 -22.33
CA GLN A 405 -9.50 30.18 -22.31
C GLN A 405 -8.87 30.66 -20.98
N PRO A 406 -7.84 29.97 -20.45
CA PRO A 406 -7.15 30.40 -19.24
C PRO A 406 -6.24 31.62 -19.51
N PRO A 407 -6.07 32.53 -18.52
CA PRO A 407 -5.20 33.70 -18.70
C PRO A 407 -3.71 33.35 -18.60
N THR A 408 -2.91 33.96 -19.46
CA THR A 408 -1.44 33.95 -19.47
C THR A 408 -0.83 34.52 -18.19
N PRO A 409 0.27 33.96 -17.66
CA PRO A 409 0.90 34.45 -16.44
C PRO A 409 1.69 35.75 -16.67
N GLY A 410 1.34 36.78 -15.90
CA GLY A 410 2.10 38.04 -15.77
C GLY A 410 3.30 37.90 -14.82
N ARG A 411 4.35 38.67 -15.10
CA ARG A 411 5.61 38.75 -14.35
C ARG A 411 5.44 39.17 -12.87
N PRO A 412 6.37 38.79 -11.97
CA PRO A 412 6.27 39.06 -10.55
C PRO A 412 6.64 40.51 -10.23
N VAL A 413 5.85 41.15 -9.37
CA VAL A 413 6.21 42.39 -8.69
C VAL A 413 6.56 42.04 -7.24
N SER A 414 7.84 42.25 -6.91
CA SER A 414 8.38 42.24 -5.55
C SER A 414 7.87 43.45 -4.78
N MET A 415 7.49 43.30 -3.50
CA MET A 415 7.74 44.28 -2.43
C MET A 415 7.48 43.69 -1.04
N ALA A 416 8.60 43.51 -0.32
CA ALA A 416 8.88 43.79 1.09
C ALA A 416 7.85 43.52 2.20
N ALA A 417 8.28 42.69 3.15
CA ALA A 417 7.74 42.51 4.50
C ALA A 417 7.91 43.76 5.40
N GLN A 418 7.03 43.91 6.40
CA GLN A 418 7.37 44.02 7.84
C GLN A 418 6.11 44.17 8.73
N PRO A 419 6.20 43.96 10.07
CA PRO A 419 5.24 43.15 10.84
C PRO A 419 4.45 43.93 11.92
N ALA A 420 3.57 43.18 12.61
CA ALA A 420 3.04 43.35 13.98
C ALA A 420 1.52 43.57 14.09
N GLY A 421 0.89 42.81 14.99
CA GLY A 421 -0.45 43.10 15.51
C GLY A 421 -1.19 41.90 16.08
N HIS A 422 -1.24 41.80 17.41
CA HIS A 422 -2.03 40.84 18.19
C HIS A 422 -3.54 41.03 18.09
N GLY A 423 -4.28 39.92 18.33
CA GLY A 423 -5.67 39.89 18.83
C GLY A 423 -6.74 39.62 17.75
N VAL A 424 -7.89 38.98 17.98
CA VAL A 424 -8.58 38.43 19.16
C VAL A 424 -9.59 37.39 18.63
N ALA A 425 -9.98 36.44 19.48
CA ALA A 425 -10.96 35.38 19.25
C ALA A 425 -12.36 35.87 18.85
N ASP A 426 -13.05 35.07 18.02
CA ASP A 426 -14.45 35.23 17.64
C ASP A 426 -15.41 35.10 18.85
N GLU A 427 -16.25 36.13 19.06
CA GLU A 427 -17.39 36.11 19.98
C GLU A 427 -18.62 35.48 19.30
N GLN A 428 -19.29 34.54 19.99
CA GLN A 428 -20.58 33.99 19.56
C GLN A 428 -21.71 34.98 19.87
N ILE A 429 -22.57 35.21 18.88
CA ILE A 429 -23.75 36.09 18.92
C ILE A 429 -25.00 35.19 18.85
N ASP A 430 -26.06 35.51 19.59
CA ASP A 430 -27.33 34.77 19.50
C ASP A 430 -28.19 35.23 18.31
N ASP A 431 -29.30 34.50 18.05
CA ASP A 431 -30.22 34.73 16.91
C ASP A 431 -30.99 36.07 16.96
N ARG A 432 -30.66 36.98 17.89
CA ARG A 432 -31.17 38.36 17.91
C ARG A 432 -30.08 39.42 17.95
N GLY A 433 -28.81 39.05 17.79
CA GLY A 433 -27.72 40.00 17.56
C GLY A 433 -27.12 40.64 18.81
N GLU A 434 -27.34 40.07 20.01
CA GLU A 434 -26.80 40.61 21.26
C GLU A 434 -25.73 39.68 21.90
N PRO A 435 -24.70 40.20 22.58
CA PRO A 435 -23.65 39.40 23.21
C PRO A 435 -24.11 38.72 24.51
N VAL A 436 -23.84 37.41 24.65
CA VAL A 436 -24.20 36.62 25.85
C VAL A 436 -23.05 36.64 26.87
N ALA A 437 -23.24 37.31 28.01
CA ALA A 437 -22.30 37.27 29.14
C ALA A 437 -22.71 36.17 30.14
N GLY A 438 -21.80 35.23 30.45
CA GLY A 438 -21.99 34.18 31.45
C GLY A 438 -20.74 33.95 32.31
N ASP A 439 -20.88 34.24 33.61
CA ASP A 439 -19.90 34.07 34.68
C ASP A 439 -19.44 32.62 34.90
N HIS A 440 -18.12 32.38 35.00
CA HIS A 440 -17.56 31.33 35.86
C HIS A 440 -16.11 31.67 36.32
N PRO A 441 -15.73 31.34 37.58
CA PRO A 441 -14.51 31.85 38.23
C PRO A 441 -13.25 31.03 37.90
N ARG A 442 -12.11 31.71 37.71
CA ARG A 442 -10.76 31.10 37.59
C ARG A 442 -10.06 31.02 38.95
N PRO A 443 -9.34 29.93 39.30
CA PRO A 443 -8.48 29.90 40.48
C PRO A 443 -7.15 30.62 40.22
N ARG A 444 -6.68 31.34 41.25
CA ARG A 444 -5.42 32.09 41.32
C ARG A 444 -4.23 31.15 41.58
N LEU A 445 -3.13 31.38 40.87
CA LEU A 445 -1.80 30.89 41.24
C LEU A 445 -1.26 31.72 42.42
N VAL A 446 -0.71 31.04 43.43
CA VAL A 446 0.11 31.64 44.49
C VAL A 446 1.41 30.85 44.55
N GLU A 447 2.53 31.54 44.34
CA GLU A 447 3.88 31.05 44.60
C GLU A 447 4.22 31.13 46.10
N GLY A 448 4.95 30.12 46.59
CA GLY A 448 5.91 30.27 47.68
C GLY A 448 5.50 29.68 49.04
N GLU A 449 6.03 28.48 49.36
CA GLU A 449 6.62 28.20 50.69
C GLU A 449 7.44 26.90 50.66
N GLN A 450 8.70 26.98 51.11
CA GLN A 450 9.60 25.86 51.39
C GLN A 450 9.25 25.23 52.75
N VAL A 451 9.14 23.90 52.85
CA VAL A 451 9.46 23.17 54.09
C VAL A 451 10.08 21.78 53.81
N THR A 452 11.09 21.50 54.62
CA THR A 452 12.08 20.42 54.78
C THR A 452 11.70 18.92 54.63
N ARG A 453 12.68 18.14 54.17
CA ARG A 453 12.79 16.66 54.24
C ARG A 453 12.93 16.13 55.69
N PRO A 454 12.58 14.85 55.93
CA PRO A 454 13.44 13.94 56.69
C PRO A 454 13.81 12.64 55.93
N ALA A 455 14.84 11.98 56.44
CA ALA A 455 15.71 11.01 55.79
C ALA A 455 15.29 9.51 55.89
N CYS A 456 15.71 8.71 54.88
CA CYS A 456 16.37 7.37 54.88
C CYS A 456 15.89 6.27 55.86
N GLN A 457 15.69 4.98 55.54
CA GLN A 457 16.37 3.97 54.68
C GLN A 457 15.61 2.60 54.87
N PRO A 458 15.99 1.43 54.28
CA PRO A 458 16.27 1.06 52.88
C PRO A 458 15.43 -0.15 52.40
N VAL A 459 15.08 -0.25 51.11
CA VAL A 459 14.71 -1.54 50.48
C VAL A 459 15.32 -1.62 49.08
N GLY A 460 16.21 -2.61 48.91
CA GLY A 460 16.41 -3.39 47.69
C GLY A 460 16.82 -2.68 46.40
N HIS A 461 18.13 -2.70 46.12
CA HIS A 461 18.70 -2.53 44.78
C HIS A 461 17.99 -3.43 43.75
N VAL A 462 17.40 -2.85 42.68
CA VAL A 462 17.61 -3.16 41.23
C VAL A 462 16.83 -2.09 40.42
N VAL A 463 17.20 -0.82 40.48
CA VAL A 463 16.84 0.17 39.43
C VAL A 463 17.88 1.28 39.53
N ASP A 464 18.95 1.21 38.75
CA ASP A 464 19.81 2.36 38.37
C ASP A 464 21.01 1.83 37.58
N GLU A 465 20.75 1.21 36.43
CA GLU A 465 21.78 0.99 35.40
C GLU A 465 21.17 0.80 34.00
N LEU A 466 20.17 1.61 33.65
CA LEU A 466 19.51 1.59 32.34
C LEU A 466 19.33 3.00 31.76
N HIS A 467 20.38 3.83 31.88
CA HIS A 467 20.36 5.20 31.35
C HIS A 467 21.52 5.57 30.41
N GLN A 468 22.31 4.63 29.89
CA GLN A 468 23.36 4.97 28.92
C GLN A 468 23.55 4.02 27.73
N VAL A 469 22.66 3.06 27.47
CA VAL A 469 22.64 2.30 26.21
C VAL A 469 21.18 2.03 25.87
N VAL A 470 20.86 2.02 24.57
CA VAL A 470 19.54 1.86 23.94
C VAL A 470 18.88 3.19 23.57
N GLY A 471 19.18 3.63 22.34
CA GLY A 471 18.35 4.60 21.61
C GLY A 471 16.98 4.01 21.26
N PRO A 472 15.97 4.84 20.96
CA PRO A 472 14.59 4.41 20.86
C PRO A 472 14.38 3.57 19.58
N VAL A 473 14.12 2.28 19.75
CA VAL A 473 13.61 1.41 18.67
C VAL A 473 12.12 1.18 18.96
N GLY A 474 11.32 2.16 18.57
CA GLY A 474 9.87 2.03 18.46
C GLY A 474 9.48 1.51 17.08
N VAL A 475 8.37 0.79 17.02
CA VAL A 475 7.76 0.22 15.81
C VAL A 475 7.81 1.23 14.65
N GLN A 476 8.66 0.95 13.67
CA GLN A 476 8.85 1.74 12.45
C GLN A 476 8.52 0.86 11.26
N GLN A 477 7.35 1.07 10.68
CA GLN A 477 7.25 1.14 9.22
C GLN A 477 7.01 2.61 8.84
N ILE A 478 7.98 3.46 9.19
CA ILE A 478 8.05 4.85 8.74
C ILE A 478 9.44 5.07 8.13
N HIS A 479 9.46 5.32 6.83
CA HIS A 479 10.39 6.17 6.09
C HIS A 479 11.84 6.22 6.59
N GLN A 480 12.71 5.44 5.94
CA GLN A 480 14.16 5.64 6.06
C GLN A 480 14.69 6.51 4.91
N ASN A 481 15.14 7.71 5.27
CA ASN A 481 16.03 8.56 4.49
C ASN A 481 17.48 8.23 4.90
N PRO A 482 18.34 7.68 4.02
CA PRO A 482 19.69 7.26 4.40
C PRO A 482 20.71 8.38 4.15
N GLN A 483 20.67 9.48 4.91
CA GLN A 483 21.80 10.43 4.99
C GLN A 483 21.90 11.08 6.37
N SER A 484 22.62 10.46 7.30
CA SER A 484 23.43 11.16 8.33
C SER A 484 24.16 10.17 9.25
N GLU A 485 25.24 9.57 8.75
CA GLU A 485 26.30 9.04 9.62
C GLU A 485 27.65 9.53 9.12
N ASN A 486 28.04 10.70 9.63
CA ASN A 486 29.44 11.06 9.74
C ASN A 486 29.55 12.13 10.83
N ASP A 487 29.74 11.69 12.07
CA ASP A 487 30.56 12.41 13.05
C ASP A 487 30.90 11.44 14.17
N GLY A 488 32.20 11.12 14.26
CA GLY A 488 32.76 10.19 15.23
C GLY A 488 33.00 10.83 16.58
N HIS A 489 32.82 10.05 17.64
CA HIS A 489 33.48 10.28 18.91
C HIS A 489 33.94 8.96 19.52
N ASP A 490 35.25 8.78 19.50
CA ASP A 490 35.98 7.71 20.19
C ASP A 490 36.39 8.26 21.58
N VAL A 491 35.96 7.58 22.64
CA VAL A 491 36.30 7.89 24.04
C VAL A 491 36.77 6.61 24.72
N ARG A 492 38.05 6.59 25.11
CA ARG A 492 38.74 5.87 26.20
C ARG A 492 40.23 6.28 26.07
N ASP A 493 41.03 6.57 27.08
CA ASP A 493 41.14 6.07 28.45
C ASP A 493 42.02 7.04 29.28
N HIS A 494 41.86 7.03 30.60
CA HIS A 494 42.66 7.78 31.57
C HIS A 494 44.01 7.07 31.85
N ARG A 495 45.12 7.84 31.95
CA ARG A 495 46.13 7.75 33.05
C ARG A 495 47.26 8.79 32.90
N ASP A 496 47.56 9.44 34.03
CA ASP A 496 48.71 10.30 34.34
C ASP A 496 50.07 9.65 33.98
N ASP A 497 51.01 10.39 33.39
CA ASP A 497 52.03 11.19 34.11
C ASP A 497 53.04 11.87 33.12
N ARG A 498 53.60 13.02 33.55
CA ARG A 498 54.39 14.04 32.80
C ARG A 498 55.83 13.61 32.34
N PRO A 499 56.68 14.51 31.75
CA PRO A 499 56.56 15.29 30.50
C PRO A 499 57.86 15.30 29.63
N ARG A 500 57.85 16.07 28.52
CA ARG A 500 58.94 16.60 27.63
C ARG A 500 58.94 15.95 26.23
N GLY A 501 58.89 16.66 25.11
CA GLY A 501 58.83 18.09 24.83
C GLY A 501 58.80 18.37 23.31
N VAL A 502 58.37 19.59 22.97
CA VAL A 502 58.75 20.43 21.81
C VAL A 502 58.56 19.85 20.39
N GLY A 503 57.77 20.56 19.55
CA GLY A 503 58.10 20.66 18.13
C GLY A 503 56.94 20.72 17.13
N MET A 504 56.16 21.79 17.18
CA MET A 504 55.21 22.21 16.15
C MET A 504 55.89 22.44 14.79
N ARG A 505 55.30 21.98 13.67
CA ARG A 505 55.08 22.77 12.42
C ARG A 505 54.26 22.03 11.37
N ALA A 506 53.31 22.78 10.83
CA ALA A 506 52.34 22.45 9.80
C ALA A 506 52.85 22.77 8.37
N ILE A 507 51.93 22.58 7.40
CA ILE A 507 51.89 23.10 6.01
C ILE A 507 52.54 22.09 5.02
N SER A 508 51.92 21.60 3.93
CA SER A 508 51.02 22.23 2.96
C SER A 508 50.35 21.23 1.98
N ARG A 509 49.13 21.57 1.55
CA ARG A 509 48.47 21.46 0.23
C ARG A 509 49.15 20.69 -0.93
N GLY A 510 48.33 19.97 -1.72
CA GLY A 510 48.47 19.99 -3.18
C GLY A 510 47.89 18.81 -3.98
N HIS A 511 46.76 19.08 -4.64
CA HIS A 511 46.37 18.65 -6.00
C HIS A 511 45.56 17.36 -6.26
N ALA A 512 44.42 17.64 -6.93
CA ALA A 512 43.53 16.76 -7.67
C ALA A 512 44.12 16.31 -9.02
N PHE A 513 43.63 15.17 -9.52
CA PHE A 513 43.62 14.85 -10.95
C PHE A 513 42.31 14.15 -11.35
N ARG A 514 41.76 14.60 -12.47
CA ARG A 514 40.58 14.09 -13.19
C ARG A 514 41.06 13.76 -14.60
N LEU A 515 40.88 12.53 -15.08
CA LEU A 515 41.02 12.19 -16.50
C LEU A 515 40.09 11.01 -16.86
N ALA A 516 39.23 11.24 -17.86
CA ALA A 516 38.72 10.27 -18.82
C ALA A 516 39.20 10.76 -20.21
N PRO A 517 39.23 9.93 -21.29
CA PRO A 517 38.00 9.62 -22.01
C PRO A 517 37.92 8.26 -22.77
N GLU A 518 36.68 8.00 -23.19
CA GLU A 518 36.07 7.11 -24.21
C GLU A 518 36.89 6.21 -25.16
N LEU A 519 36.30 5.06 -25.50
CA LEU A 519 36.39 4.41 -26.82
C LEU A 519 35.07 3.69 -27.20
N ARG A 520 34.47 4.12 -28.33
CA ARG A 520 33.41 3.42 -29.08
C ARG A 520 34.03 2.61 -30.22
N PHE A 521 33.49 1.43 -30.53
CA PHE A 521 33.57 0.81 -31.86
C PHE A 521 32.28 0.04 -32.20
N LYS A 522 31.88 0.11 -33.48
CA LYS A 522 30.77 -0.61 -34.14
C LYS A 522 31.28 -1.03 -35.54
N PRO A 523 30.54 -1.81 -36.36
CA PRO A 523 30.58 -3.27 -36.46
C PRO A 523 31.08 -3.78 -37.84
N ARG A 524 31.22 -5.10 -38.03
CA ARG A 524 31.33 -5.74 -39.35
C ARG A 524 30.43 -6.98 -39.48
N THR A 525 29.90 -7.12 -40.68
CA THR A 525 28.89 -8.04 -41.20
C THR A 525 29.49 -9.30 -41.86
N SER A 526 28.59 -10.25 -42.13
CA SER A 526 28.63 -11.32 -43.16
C SER A 526 29.11 -12.72 -42.75
N GLY A 527 28.35 -13.75 -43.16
CA GLY A 527 28.79 -15.15 -43.16
C GLY A 527 27.67 -16.18 -42.99
N THR A 528 26.96 -16.48 -44.07
CA THR A 528 25.97 -17.56 -44.21
C THR A 528 26.58 -18.97 -44.19
N GLY A 529 25.97 -19.87 -43.38
CA GLY A 529 25.62 -21.27 -43.67
C GLY A 529 26.69 -22.29 -44.09
N THR A 530 26.80 -23.41 -43.33
CA THR A 530 26.68 -24.78 -43.89
C THR A 530 26.43 -25.82 -42.77
N GLU A 531 25.51 -26.75 -43.05
CA GLU A 531 25.22 -27.98 -42.29
C GLU A 531 26.40 -28.96 -42.27
N VAL A 532 26.57 -29.70 -41.17
CA VAL A 532 27.08 -31.09 -41.17
C VAL A 532 26.34 -31.91 -40.11
N GLN A 533 25.56 -32.90 -40.57
CA GLN A 533 25.09 -34.05 -39.80
C GLN A 533 26.22 -35.07 -39.59
N ARG A 534 26.31 -35.69 -38.40
CA ARG A 534 26.26 -37.18 -38.24
C ARG A 534 26.46 -37.67 -36.79
N ARG A 535 25.53 -38.56 -36.39
CA ARG A 535 25.64 -39.80 -35.57
C ARG A 535 26.03 -39.63 -34.08
N VAL A 536 25.09 -39.84 -33.15
CA VAL A 536 24.68 -41.13 -32.52
C VAL A 536 25.83 -41.82 -31.76
N ASN A 537 25.77 -41.78 -30.42
CA ASN A 537 25.81 -43.01 -29.62
C ASN A 537 25.25 -42.82 -28.21
N SER A 538 24.30 -43.69 -27.90
CA SER A 538 23.67 -43.96 -26.61
C SER A 538 24.57 -44.81 -25.71
N SER A 539 24.57 -44.57 -24.39
CA SER A 539 24.70 -45.65 -23.40
C SER A 539 24.02 -45.28 -22.09
N ARG A 540 22.94 -46.02 -21.78
CA ARG A 540 22.40 -46.25 -20.44
C ARG A 540 23.14 -47.45 -19.85
N HIS A 541 23.45 -47.46 -18.55
CA HIS A 541 23.58 -48.70 -17.76
C HIS A 541 23.21 -48.47 -16.28
N ALA A 542 22.00 -48.95 -15.94
CA ALA A 542 21.56 -49.55 -14.67
C ALA A 542 20.67 -50.72 -15.16
N SER A 543 20.66 -51.95 -14.63
CA SER A 543 20.53 -52.40 -13.25
C SER A 543 20.72 -53.94 -13.19
N GLY A 544 20.97 -54.50 -12.01
CA GLY A 544 20.72 -55.93 -11.69
C GLY A 544 21.74 -56.51 -10.70
N PRO A 545 21.34 -57.27 -9.65
CA PRO A 545 20.68 -58.59 -9.76
C PRO A 545 19.40 -58.76 -8.89
N ARG A 546 18.32 -59.43 -9.33
CA ARG A 546 17.97 -60.88 -9.43
C ARG A 546 17.57 -61.60 -8.12
N SER A 547 16.32 -62.05 -8.07
CA SER A 547 15.79 -63.35 -7.56
C SER A 547 14.28 -63.38 -7.85
N ARG A 548 13.60 -64.42 -8.36
CA ARG A 548 13.86 -65.85 -8.62
C ARG A 548 13.30 -66.23 -9.99
#